data_AF-A0A7C6PJ89-F1
#
_entry.id   AF-A0A7C6PJ89-F1
#
_cell.length_a   1.000
_cell.length_b   1.000
_cell.length_c   1.000
_cell.angle_alpha   90.00
_cell.angle_beta   90.00
_cell.angle_gamma   90.00
#
_symmetry.space_group_name_H-M   'P 1'
#
loop_
_entity.id
_entity.type
_entity.pdbx_description
1 polymer ?
#
loop_
_entity_poly.entity_id
_entity_poly.type
_entity_poly.pdbx_seq_one_letter_code
_entity_poly.pdbx_strand_id
1 'polypeptide(L)'
;MSTFATGPMWAGFIVFVLLMLALDLFVFGGRKVHRVPVREALGWVLAWVSLALAFAGLLWWYLNDTQGAEVARTKTLEFLAGYLIEQSLSVDNMFVFVMIFTYFAVPPEMQRRVLLYGVLGAIVMRAGMILAGVWLVQQFAWILYVFGAFLVITGIKMLVFAEAEPDLEQNPLLRLLRRRLRITPEFHGEHFFVRHKGVLWATPMFLVLILIEASDLVFAVDSIPAIFAVTTDPFIVFTSNIFAIMGLRAMYFLLADMAERFHLLKYGLSLVLIFIGGKMLIMPWFHIPVQWSLSVVGSIILISIVASLTLSRKAVAARAPAGEEG
;
A
#
# COMPACT_ATOMS: atom_id res chain seq x y z
N MET A 1 3.65 -18.71 20.97
CA MET A 1 4.56 -18.75 19.80
C MET A 1 5.80 -17.93 20.13
N SER A 2 7.00 -18.51 20.02
CA SER A 2 8.28 -17.78 20.18
C SER A 2 8.57 -17.04 18.88
N THR A 3 8.43 -15.71 18.87
CA THR A 3 8.97 -14.90 17.77
C THR A 3 10.50 -15.02 17.79
N PHE A 4 11.11 -15.18 16.61
CA PHE A 4 12.57 -15.16 16.50
C PHE A 4 13.15 -13.76 16.70
N ALA A 5 12.31 -12.73 16.58
CA ALA A 5 12.72 -11.35 16.66
C ALA A 5 13.05 -10.97 18.10
N THR A 6 14.29 -10.57 18.32
CA THR A 6 14.76 -10.09 19.62
C THR A 6 14.52 -8.58 19.75
N GLY A 7 14.51 -8.07 20.99
CA GLY A 7 14.42 -6.62 21.23
C GLY A 7 15.43 -5.79 20.41
N PRO A 8 16.70 -6.20 20.30
CA PRO A 8 17.67 -5.56 19.41
C PRO A 8 17.29 -5.54 17.92
N MET A 9 16.64 -6.60 17.40
CA MET A 9 16.18 -6.62 16.00
C MET A 9 15.08 -5.59 15.77
N TRP A 10 14.12 -5.49 16.70
CA TRP A 10 13.08 -4.45 16.65
C TRP A 10 13.67 -3.06 16.73
N ALA A 11 14.56 -2.81 17.70
CA ALA A 11 15.23 -1.52 17.85
C ALA A 11 16.03 -1.15 16.60
N GLY A 12 16.82 -2.09 16.06
CA GLY A 12 17.59 -1.89 14.83
C GLY A 12 16.70 -1.57 13.63
N PHE A 13 15.60 -2.29 13.46
CA PHE A 13 14.65 -2.03 12.37
C PHE A 13 13.94 -0.68 12.54
N ILE A 14 13.48 -0.32 13.73
CA ILE A 14 12.85 0.99 14.00
C ILE A 14 13.85 2.12 13.73
N VAL A 15 15.10 1.99 14.17
CA VAL A 15 16.15 2.97 13.87
C VAL A 15 16.36 3.07 12.35
N PHE A 16 16.42 1.96 11.64
CA PHE A 16 16.49 1.95 10.18
C PHE A 16 15.31 2.69 9.53
N VAL A 17 14.08 2.43 9.98
CA VAL A 17 12.87 3.11 9.47
C VAL A 17 12.93 4.61 9.75
N LEU A 18 13.29 5.02 10.96
CA LEU A 18 13.45 6.43 11.31
C LEU A 18 14.53 7.12 10.49
N LEU A 19 15.66 6.44 10.23
CA LEU A 19 16.71 6.94 9.35
C LEU A 19 16.23 7.07 7.91
N MET A 20 15.51 6.07 7.38
CA MET A 20 14.94 6.14 6.03
C MET A 20 13.94 7.28 5.90
N LEU A 21 13.05 7.46 6.89
CA LEU A 21 12.11 8.57 6.93
C LEU A 21 12.82 9.92 7.03
N ALA A 22 13.89 10.00 7.84
CA ALA A 22 14.71 11.21 7.93
C ALA A 22 15.41 11.51 6.60
N LEU A 23 15.99 10.52 5.92
CA LEU A 23 16.55 10.71 4.57
C LEU A 23 15.46 11.16 3.60
N ASP A 24 14.25 10.61 3.69
CA ASP A 24 13.12 11.00 2.86
C ASP A 24 12.68 12.46 3.07
N LEU A 25 12.69 12.89 4.32
CA LEU A 25 12.38 14.23 4.78
C LEU A 25 13.46 15.26 4.45
N PHE A 26 14.75 14.93 4.63
CA PHE A 26 15.85 15.90 4.59
C PHE A 26 16.62 15.88 3.27
N VAL A 27 16.92 14.70 2.73
CA VAL A 27 17.71 14.54 1.51
C VAL A 27 16.84 14.71 0.28
N PHE A 28 15.71 14.00 0.26
CA PHE A 28 14.74 14.15 -0.83
C PHE A 28 13.85 15.38 -0.59
N GLY A 29 13.78 15.87 0.66
CA GLY A 29 13.17 17.13 1.15
C GLY A 29 13.41 18.37 0.31
N GLY A 30 14.68 18.70 0.15
CA GLY A 30 15.11 19.97 -0.40
C GLY A 30 15.72 19.83 -1.78
N ARG A 31 14.89 19.95 -2.84
CA ARG A 31 15.20 20.75 -4.05
C ARG A 31 14.14 20.56 -5.15
N LYS A 32 13.68 21.72 -5.63
CA LYS A 32 13.07 22.07 -6.92
C LYS A 32 12.09 21.07 -7.55
N VAL A 33 10.84 21.56 -7.63
CA VAL A 33 9.84 21.36 -8.68
C VAL A 33 10.41 20.69 -9.94
N HIS A 34 10.34 19.36 -9.96
CA HIS A 34 10.46 18.57 -11.18
C HIS A 34 9.33 17.56 -11.10
N ARG A 35 8.51 17.49 -12.15
CA ARG A 35 7.74 16.27 -12.40
C ARG A 35 8.78 15.16 -12.53
N VAL A 36 8.78 14.22 -11.59
CA VAL A 36 9.74 13.11 -11.59
C VAL A 36 9.51 12.35 -12.89
N PRO A 37 10.46 12.36 -13.85
CA PRO A 37 10.28 11.63 -15.09
C PRO A 37 10.13 10.14 -14.76
N VAL A 38 9.32 9.42 -15.55
CA VAL A 38 9.05 7.98 -15.37
C VAL A 38 10.33 7.16 -15.12
N ARG A 39 11.45 7.51 -15.77
CA ARG A 39 12.74 6.85 -15.58
C ARG A 39 13.31 7.02 -14.17
N GLU A 40 13.20 8.21 -13.60
CA GLU A 40 13.65 8.48 -12.24
C GLU A 40 12.72 7.81 -11.23
N ALA A 41 11.40 7.89 -11.43
CA ALA A 41 10.43 7.21 -10.58
C ALA A 41 10.62 5.69 -10.58
N LEU A 42 10.89 5.09 -11.74
CA LEU A 42 11.22 3.68 -11.87
C LEU A 42 12.54 3.32 -11.18
N GLY A 43 13.57 4.18 -11.27
CA GLY A 43 14.81 4.03 -10.51
C GLY A 43 14.57 3.99 -9.00
N TRP A 44 13.71 4.87 -8.48
CA TRP A 44 13.32 4.88 -7.08
C TRP A 44 12.54 3.61 -6.68
N VAL A 45 11.59 3.16 -7.49
CA VAL A 45 10.87 1.90 -7.25
C VAL A 45 11.84 0.72 -7.21
N LEU A 46 12.77 0.63 -8.16
CA LEU A 46 13.80 -0.42 -8.17
C LEU A 46 14.70 -0.36 -6.94
N ALA A 47 15.06 0.84 -6.46
CA ALA A 47 15.85 1.01 -5.24
C ALA A 47 15.10 0.46 -4.01
N TRP A 48 13.82 0.78 -3.87
CA TRP A 48 12.99 0.28 -2.77
C TRP A 48 12.77 -1.23 -2.83
N VAL A 49 12.50 -1.79 -4.01
CA VAL A 49 12.40 -3.24 -4.21
C VAL A 49 13.72 -3.92 -3.87
N SER A 50 14.85 -3.37 -4.34
CA SER A 50 16.17 -3.91 -4.05
C SER A 50 16.48 -3.89 -2.56
N LEU A 51 16.06 -2.84 -1.85
CA LEU A 51 16.22 -2.73 -0.40
C LEU A 51 15.40 -3.80 0.35
N ALA A 52 14.16 -4.04 -0.07
CA ALA A 52 13.33 -5.12 0.48
C ALA A 52 13.95 -6.51 0.22
N LEU A 53 14.48 -6.75 -0.99
CA LEU A 53 15.17 -7.99 -1.33
C LEU A 53 16.49 -8.16 -0.57
N ALA A 54 17.24 -7.07 -0.35
CA ALA A 54 18.45 -7.08 0.46
C ALA A 54 18.11 -7.43 1.92
N PHE A 55 17.03 -6.88 2.47
CA PHE A 55 16.54 -7.27 3.79
C PHE A 55 16.13 -8.75 3.84
N ALA A 56 15.44 -9.26 2.82
CA ALA A 56 15.11 -10.68 2.72
C ALA A 56 16.37 -11.57 2.72
N GLY A 57 17.42 -11.17 2.00
CA GLY A 57 18.71 -11.86 1.99
C GLY A 57 19.43 -11.81 3.35
N LEU A 58 19.41 -10.66 4.02
CA LEU A 58 19.97 -10.50 5.38
C LEU A 58 19.20 -11.35 6.40
N LEU A 59 17.87 -11.37 6.30
CA LEU A 59 16.99 -12.18 7.14
C LEU A 59 17.31 -13.68 6.95
N TRP A 60 17.43 -14.13 5.70
CA TRP A 60 17.81 -15.51 5.39
C TRP A 60 19.18 -15.86 5.97
N TRP A 61 20.19 -15.01 5.75
CA TRP A 61 21.55 -15.26 6.24
C TRP A 61 21.60 -15.37 7.77
N TYR A 62 20.98 -14.42 8.48
CA TYR A 62 20.94 -14.41 9.94
C TYR A 62 20.18 -15.62 10.51
N LEU A 63 19.03 -15.96 9.94
CA LEU A 63 18.24 -17.11 10.40
C LEU A 63 18.88 -18.44 10.05
N ASN A 64 19.60 -18.53 8.93
CA ASN A 64 20.30 -19.75 8.54
C ASN A 64 21.41 -20.09 9.54
N ASP A 65 22.15 -19.08 9.99
CA ASP A 65 23.20 -19.23 11.01
C ASP A 65 22.63 -19.56 12.39
N THR A 66 21.54 -18.88 12.80
CA THR A 66 21.02 -18.98 14.18
C THR A 66 19.98 -20.08 14.39
N GLN A 67 19.16 -20.40 13.39
CA GLN A 67 18.01 -21.32 13.50
C GLN A 67 17.96 -22.40 12.41
N GLY A 68 18.93 -22.39 11.49
CA GLY A 68 19.04 -23.37 10.41
C GLY A 68 18.26 -23.00 9.14
N ALA A 69 18.62 -23.69 8.06
CA ALA A 69 18.17 -23.39 6.70
C ALA A 69 16.65 -23.45 6.51
N GLU A 70 15.96 -24.36 7.20
CA GLU A 70 14.52 -24.58 6.98
C GLU A 70 13.67 -23.45 7.57
N VAL A 71 14.04 -22.96 8.76
CA VAL A 71 13.40 -21.80 9.39
C VAL A 71 13.70 -20.55 8.57
N ALA A 72 14.96 -20.36 8.16
CA ALA A 72 15.39 -19.25 7.33
C ALA A 72 14.60 -19.18 6.02
N ARG A 73 14.46 -20.32 5.32
CA ARG A 73 13.69 -20.44 4.08
C ARG A 73 12.23 -20.07 4.30
N THR A 74 11.59 -20.64 5.31
CA THR A 74 10.17 -20.40 5.60
C THR A 74 9.90 -18.94 5.92
N LYS A 75 10.67 -18.35 6.85
CA LYS A 75 10.50 -16.96 7.29
C LYS A 75 10.82 -15.93 6.21
N THR A 76 11.81 -16.22 5.37
CA THR A 76 12.13 -15.36 4.22
C THR A 76 11.03 -15.41 3.16
N LEU A 77 10.45 -16.59 2.90
CA LEU A 77 9.31 -16.71 1.99
C LEU A 77 8.05 -16.04 2.53
N GLU A 78 7.79 -16.14 3.83
CA GLU A 78 6.72 -15.40 4.51
C GLU A 78 6.91 -13.89 4.33
N PHE A 79 8.14 -13.38 4.51
CA PHE A 79 8.47 -11.97 4.27
C PHE A 79 8.23 -11.55 2.83
N LEU A 80 8.73 -12.31 1.85
CA LEU A 80 8.57 -11.99 0.43
C LEU A 80 7.10 -12.05 -0.02
N ALA A 81 6.35 -13.05 0.45
CA ALA A 81 4.92 -13.16 0.18
C ALA A 81 4.15 -12.01 0.82
N GLY A 82 4.47 -11.66 2.06
CA GLY A 82 3.90 -10.51 2.72
C GLY A 82 4.18 -9.19 2.02
N TYR A 83 5.45 -8.98 1.65
CA TYR A 83 5.88 -7.80 0.92
C TYR A 83 5.14 -7.68 -0.41
N LEU A 84 5.02 -8.78 -1.16
CA LEU A 84 4.34 -8.79 -2.45
C LEU A 84 2.84 -8.51 -2.32
N ILE A 85 2.16 -9.10 -1.33
CA ILE A 85 0.74 -8.86 -1.05
C ILE A 85 0.52 -7.40 -0.70
N GLU A 86 1.28 -6.88 0.26
CA GLU A 86 1.18 -5.48 0.70
C GLU A 86 1.54 -4.50 -0.40
N GLN A 87 2.59 -4.78 -1.17
CA GLN A 87 2.99 -3.95 -2.31
C GLN A 87 1.87 -3.90 -3.36
N SER A 88 1.17 -5.00 -3.59
CA SER A 88 0.11 -5.08 -4.61
C SER A 88 -1.16 -4.37 -4.15
N LEU A 89 -1.55 -4.54 -2.89
CA LEU A 89 -2.66 -3.83 -2.28
C LEU A 89 -2.37 -2.33 -2.21
N SER A 90 -1.13 -1.94 -1.90
CA SER A 90 -0.74 -0.53 -1.88
C SER A 90 -0.89 0.18 -3.23
N VAL A 91 -0.78 -0.54 -4.36
CA VAL A 91 -1.01 0.07 -5.67
C VAL A 91 -2.47 0.48 -5.86
N ASP A 92 -3.41 -0.32 -5.38
CA ASP A 92 -4.83 0.04 -5.44
C ASP A 92 -5.15 1.26 -4.57
N ASN A 93 -4.53 1.36 -3.40
CA ASN A 93 -4.63 2.54 -2.53
C ASN A 93 -4.24 3.82 -3.27
N MET A 94 -3.29 3.74 -4.18
CA MET A 94 -2.81 4.91 -4.90
C MET A 94 -3.81 5.43 -5.93
N PHE A 95 -4.68 4.59 -6.51
CA PHE A 95 -5.77 5.08 -7.36
C PHE A 95 -6.73 5.95 -6.56
N VAL A 96 -7.03 5.56 -5.31
CA VAL A 96 -7.81 6.39 -4.40
C VAL A 96 -7.09 7.69 -4.09
N PHE A 97 -5.76 7.67 -3.94
CA PHE A 97 -5.00 8.90 -3.71
C PHE A 97 -5.06 9.84 -4.91
N VAL A 98 -4.87 9.33 -6.13
CA VAL A 98 -5.02 10.10 -7.37
C VAL A 98 -6.42 10.72 -7.47
N MET A 99 -7.45 9.95 -7.16
CA MET A 99 -8.84 10.42 -7.16
C MET A 99 -9.08 11.54 -6.15
N ILE A 100 -8.59 11.39 -4.91
CA ILE A 100 -8.68 12.43 -3.89
C ILE A 100 -7.95 13.70 -4.34
N PHE A 101 -6.70 13.57 -4.81
CA PHE A 101 -5.92 14.73 -5.27
C PHE A 101 -6.57 15.43 -6.47
N THR A 102 -7.17 14.66 -7.38
CA THR A 102 -7.88 15.20 -8.55
C THR A 102 -9.15 15.94 -8.13
N TYR A 103 -9.95 15.34 -7.24
CA TYR A 103 -11.19 15.97 -6.74
C TYR A 103 -10.94 17.30 -6.03
N PHE A 104 -9.89 17.37 -5.21
CA PHE A 104 -9.50 18.62 -4.53
C PHE A 104 -8.61 19.53 -5.39
N ALA A 105 -8.30 19.15 -6.63
CA ALA A 105 -7.37 19.86 -7.51
C ALA A 105 -6.04 20.24 -6.82
N VAL A 106 -5.46 19.30 -6.06
CA VAL A 106 -4.25 19.56 -5.26
C VAL A 106 -3.05 19.72 -6.20
N PRO A 107 -2.33 20.86 -6.15
CA PRO A 107 -1.14 21.07 -6.97
C PRO A 107 -0.06 19.99 -6.70
N PRO A 108 0.66 19.51 -7.73
CA PRO A 108 1.66 18.44 -7.57
C PRO A 108 2.72 18.71 -6.48
N GLU A 109 3.09 19.98 -6.31
CA GLU A 109 4.05 20.44 -5.30
C GLU A 109 3.58 20.11 -3.87
N MET A 110 2.27 20.24 -3.65
CA MET A 110 1.63 20.05 -2.35
C MET A 110 1.31 18.57 -2.08
N GLN A 111 1.05 17.77 -3.12
CA GLN A 111 0.77 16.33 -3.00
C GLN A 111 1.90 15.61 -2.26
N ARG A 112 3.15 16.00 -2.53
CA ARG A 112 4.34 15.42 -1.89
C ARG A 112 4.28 15.50 -0.36
N ARG A 113 3.90 16.67 0.17
CA ARG A 113 3.81 16.87 1.62
C ARG A 113 2.71 15.99 2.21
N VAL A 114 1.55 15.93 1.55
CA VAL A 114 0.46 15.05 2.00
C VAL A 114 0.92 13.60 2.03
N LEU A 115 1.56 13.11 0.96
CA LEU A 115 2.07 11.74 0.89
C LEU A 115 3.07 11.43 2.01
N LEU A 116 3.93 12.40 2.36
CA LEU A 116 4.92 12.22 3.42
C LEU A 116 4.25 12.04 4.78
N TYR A 117 3.35 12.94 5.15
CA TYR A 117 2.59 12.82 6.40
C TYR A 117 1.66 11.59 6.37
N GLY A 118 1.14 11.27 5.18
CA GLY A 118 0.37 10.07 4.86
C GLY A 118 1.10 8.78 5.20
N VAL A 119 2.37 8.67 4.79
CA VAL A 119 3.21 7.50 5.10
C VAL A 119 3.47 7.41 6.61
N LEU A 120 3.73 8.53 7.28
CA LEU A 120 3.94 8.55 8.73
C LEU A 120 2.71 8.08 9.51
N GLY A 121 1.52 8.59 9.14
CA GLY A 121 0.28 8.15 9.77
C GLY A 121 -0.06 6.70 9.45
N ALA A 122 0.09 6.27 8.19
CA ALA A 122 -0.10 4.88 7.77
C ALA A 122 0.78 3.91 8.58
N ILE A 123 2.07 4.23 8.79
CA ILE A 123 2.99 3.41 9.60
C ILE A 123 2.46 3.24 11.02
N VAL A 124 2.03 4.32 11.66
CA VAL A 124 1.51 4.30 13.05
C VAL A 124 0.21 3.51 13.13
N MET A 125 -0.73 3.78 12.22
CA MET A 125 -2.04 3.12 12.18
C MET A 125 -1.88 1.62 11.95
N ARG A 126 -1.03 1.22 11.00
CA ARG A 126 -0.76 -0.18 10.71
C ARG A 126 -0.01 -0.87 11.83
N ALA A 127 0.94 -0.21 12.49
CA ALA A 127 1.56 -0.76 13.70
C ALA A 127 0.48 -1.10 14.74
N GLY A 128 -0.45 -0.17 15.00
CA GLY A 128 -1.57 -0.39 15.92
C GLY A 128 -2.47 -1.54 15.50
N MET A 129 -2.88 -1.59 14.23
CA MET A 129 -3.76 -2.66 13.72
C MET A 129 -3.07 -4.03 13.65
N ILE A 130 -1.77 -4.09 13.34
CA ILE A 130 -1.01 -5.34 13.35
C ILE A 130 -0.95 -5.88 14.77
N LEU A 131 -0.62 -5.04 15.76
CA LEU A 131 -0.60 -5.44 17.17
C LEU A 131 -1.98 -5.92 17.64
N ALA A 132 -3.03 -5.18 17.29
CA ALA A 132 -4.41 -5.56 17.60
C ALA A 132 -4.81 -6.88 16.91
N GLY A 133 -4.44 -7.06 15.64
CA GLY A 133 -4.72 -8.26 14.87
C GLY A 133 -3.98 -9.49 15.40
N VAL A 134 -2.69 -9.35 15.74
CA VAL A 134 -1.89 -10.41 16.39
C VAL A 134 -2.54 -10.83 17.70
N TRP A 135 -2.93 -9.85 18.53
CA TRP A 135 -3.64 -10.13 19.78
C TRP A 135 -4.96 -10.87 19.53
N LEU A 136 -5.74 -10.45 18.54
CA LEU A 136 -7.02 -11.05 18.19
C LEU A 136 -6.85 -12.50 17.70
N VAL A 137 -5.88 -12.77 16.83
CA VAL A 137 -5.58 -14.12 16.31
C VAL A 137 -5.09 -15.04 17.43
N GLN A 138 -4.32 -14.51 18.40
CA GLN A 138 -3.85 -15.28 19.55
C GLN A 138 -4.98 -15.69 20.51
N GLN A 139 -5.98 -14.84 20.70
CA GLN A 139 -7.11 -15.12 21.60
C GLN A 139 -8.23 -15.90 20.90
N PHE A 140 -8.43 -15.69 19.61
CA PHE A 140 -9.57 -16.20 18.87
C PHE A 140 -9.13 -16.89 17.57
N ALA A 141 -8.76 -18.16 17.62
CA ALA A 141 -8.35 -18.91 16.42
C ALA A 141 -9.40 -18.90 15.30
N TRP A 142 -10.69 -18.84 15.65
CA TRP A 142 -11.78 -18.78 14.67
C TRP A 142 -11.86 -17.44 13.91
N ILE A 143 -11.14 -16.40 14.36
CA ILE A 143 -11.13 -15.10 13.69
C ILE A 143 -10.57 -15.20 12.27
N LEU A 144 -9.69 -16.17 11.99
CA LEU A 144 -9.16 -16.40 10.66
C LEU A 144 -10.26 -16.75 9.65
N TYR A 145 -11.37 -17.37 10.08
CA TYR A 145 -12.52 -17.58 9.20
C TYR A 145 -13.27 -16.29 8.90
N VAL A 146 -13.41 -15.41 9.89
CA VAL A 146 -14.01 -14.09 9.69
C VAL A 146 -13.19 -13.28 8.70
N PHE A 147 -11.87 -13.26 8.91
CA PHE A 147 -10.91 -12.65 8.00
C PHE A 147 -10.97 -13.25 6.60
N GLY A 148 -11.01 -14.59 6.48
CA GLY A 148 -11.13 -15.27 5.20
C GLY A 148 -12.43 -14.94 4.47
N ALA A 149 -13.56 -15.00 5.16
CA ALA A 149 -14.86 -14.66 4.60
C ALA A 149 -14.92 -13.18 4.19
N PHE A 150 -14.40 -12.29 5.03
CA PHE A 150 -14.30 -10.87 4.75
C PHE A 150 -13.51 -10.62 3.46
N LEU A 151 -12.32 -11.22 3.30
CA LEU A 151 -11.50 -11.08 2.09
C LEU A 151 -12.18 -11.60 0.82
N VAL A 152 -12.88 -12.73 0.91
CA VAL A 152 -13.63 -13.26 -0.24
C VAL A 152 -14.74 -12.29 -0.62
N ILE A 153 -15.49 -11.77 0.36
CA ILE A 153 -16.57 -10.80 0.12
C ILE A 153 -16.01 -9.51 -0.48
N THR A 154 -14.92 -8.96 0.05
CA THR A 154 -14.34 -7.72 -0.46
C THR A 154 -13.74 -7.91 -1.84
N GLY A 155 -13.07 -9.03 -2.10
CA GLY A 155 -12.60 -9.39 -3.45
C GLY A 155 -13.75 -9.54 -4.46
N ILE A 156 -14.84 -10.23 -4.12
CA ILE A 156 -16.02 -10.34 -4.99
C ILE A 156 -16.66 -8.97 -5.24
N LYS A 157 -16.82 -8.17 -4.19
CA LYS A 157 -17.34 -6.81 -4.31
C LYS A 157 -16.47 -5.98 -5.25
N MET A 158 -15.16 -6.08 -5.14
CA MET A 158 -14.23 -5.35 -6.01
C MET A 158 -14.32 -5.79 -7.47
N LEU A 159 -14.57 -7.08 -7.75
CA LEU A 159 -14.87 -7.55 -9.12
C LEU A 159 -16.17 -6.96 -9.67
N VAL A 160 -17.23 -6.98 -8.87
CA VAL A 160 -18.57 -6.53 -9.30
C VAL A 160 -18.60 -5.02 -9.52
N PHE A 161 -17.86 -4.26 -8.72
CA PHE A 161 -17.82 -2.79 -8.77
C PHE A 161 -16.51 -2.23 -9.37
N ALA A 162 -15.76 -3.03 -10.12
CA ALA A 162 -14.44 -2.62 -10.67
C ALA A 162 -14.51 -1.35 -11.53
N GLU A 163 -15.60 -1.20 -12.29
CA GLU A 163 -15.86 -0.08 -13.21
C GLU A 163 -16.72 1.03 -12.58
N ALA A 164 -17.15 0.88 -11.32
CA ALA A 164 -17.92 1.92 -10.66
C ALA A 164 -16.98 3.08 -10.27
N GLU A 165 -17.27 4.29 -10.75
CA GLU A 165 -16.57 5.50 -10.33
C GLU A 165 -16.98 5.88 -8.90
N PRO A 166 -16.06 5.96 -7.94
CA PRO A 166 -16.39 6.38 -6.59
C PRO A 166 -16.69 7.88 -6.54
N ASP A 167 -17.88 8.24 -6.06
CA ASP A 167 -18.27 9.63 -5.88
C ASP A 167 -17.78 10.17 -4.52
N LEU A 168 -16.74 11.01 -4.57
CA LEU A 168 -16.16 11.67 -3.39
C LEU A 168 -17.10 12.69 -2.75
N GLU A 169 -18.04 13.32 -3.48
CA GLU A 169 -18.99 14.28 -2.91
C GLU A 169 -19.97 13.61 -1.95
N GLN A 170 -20.27 12.35 -2.23
CA GLN A 170 -21.15 11.54 -1.40
C GLN A 170 -20.46 10.89 -0.21
N ASN A 171 -19.14 11.05 -0.10
CA ASN A 171 -18.38 10.42 0.98
C ASN A 171 -18.84 10.93 2.37
N PRO A 172 -19.31 10.04 3.26
CA PRO A 172 -19.82 10.42 4.57
C PRO A 172 -18.75 11.06 5.45
N LEU A 173 -17.49 10.65 5.32
CA LEU A 173 -16.37 11.23 6.04
C LEU A 173 -16.13 12.67 5.60
N LEU A 174 -16.13 12.95 4.30
CA LEU A 174 -15.98 14.31 3.79
C LEU A 174 -17.11 15.23 4.28
N ARG A 175 -18.36 14.75 4.25
CA ARG A 175 -19.51 15.49 4.78
C ARG A 175 -19.39 15.76 6.28
N LEU A 176 -18.94 14.76 7.05
CA LEU A 176 -18.70 14.91 8.49
C LEU A 176 -17.62 15.95 8.78
N LEU A 177 -16.50 15.90 8.06
CA LEU A 177 -15.40 16.86 8.21
C LEU A 177 -15.84 18.27 7.84
N ARG A 178 -16.56 18.45 6.73
CA ARG A 178 -17.13 19.75 6.33
C ARG A 178 -18.13 20.31 7.34
N ARG A 179 -18.84 19.44 8.06
CA ARG A 179 -19.79 19.84 9.11
C ARG A 179 -19.12 20.16 10.45
N ARG A 180 -18.02 19.48 10.78
CA ARG A 180 -17.33 19.58 12.09
C ARG A 180 -16.21 20.61 12.11
N LEU A 181 -15.49 20.77 11.00
CA LEU A 181 -14.30 21.60 10.91
C LEU A 181 -14.62 22.94 10.24
N ARG A 182 -13.91 24.00 10.68
CA ARG A 182 -13.89 25.29 10.00
C ARG A 182 -12.86 25.22 8.88
N ILE A 183 -13.32 25.22 7.63
CA ILE A 183 -12.47 24.99 6.46
C ILE A 183 -12.34 26.27 5.66
N THR A 184 -11.11 26.60 5.24
CA THR A 184 -10.87 27.74 4.35
C THR A 184 -11.36 27.43 2.93
N PRO A 185 -11.87 28.42 2.19
CA PRO A 185 -12.34 28.21 0.82
C PRO A 185 -11.18 27.90 -0.16
N GLU A 186 -9.97 28.37 0.14
CA GLU A 186 -8.80 28.23 -0.72
C GLU A 186 -7.65 27.51 -0.01
N PHE A 187 -6.69 27.05 -0.83
CA PHE A 187 -5.41 26.54 -0.36
C PHE A 187 -4.53 27.68 0.17
N HIS A 188 -3.87 27.45 1.31
CA HIS A 188 -2.89 28.37 1.88
C HIS A 188 -1.49 27.78 1.81
N GLY A 189 -1.03 27.53 0.58
CA GLY A 189 0.21 26.80 0.33
C GLY A 189 0.20 25.44 1.02
N GLU A 190 1.36 24.99 1.50
CA GLU A 190 1.52 23.68 2.14
C GLU A 190 1.00 23.59 3.59
N HIS A 191 0.39 24.65 4.13
CA HIS A 191 -0.06 24.65 5.52
C HIS A 191 -1.37 23.86 5.68
N PHE A 192 -1.39 22.95 6.67
CA PHE A 192 -2.61 22.21 7.05
C PHE A 192 -3.59 23.06 7.87
N PHE A 193 -3.07 24.03 8.62
CA PHE A 193 -3.88 24.93 9.43
C PHE A 193 -3.41 26.36 9.26
N VAL A 194 -4.37 27.29 9.26
CA VAL A 194 -4.11 28.72 9.25
C VAL A 194 -4.89 29.41 10.35
N ARG A 195 -4.30 30.43 10.97
CA ARG A 195 -5.02 31.28 11.92
C ARG A 195 -5.60 32.47 11.18
N HIS A 196 -6.91 32.60 11.21
CA HIS A 196 -7.61 33.76 10.69
C HIS A 196 -8.47 34.37 11.80
N LYS A 197 -8.23 35.65 12.12
CA LYS A 197 -8.90 36.41 13.19
C LYS A 197 -8.90 35.68 14.55
N GLY A 198 -7.74 35.16 14.96
CA GLY A 198 -7.57 34.48 16.25
C GLY A 198 -8.12 33.04 16.33
N VAL A 199 -8.79 32.58 15.28
CA VAL A 199 -9.37 31.23 15.20
C VAL A 199 -8.50 30.35 14.30
N LEU A 200 -8.31 29.08 14.68
CA LEU A 200 -7.65 28.08 13.84
C LEU A 200 -8.63 27.53 12.81
N TRP A 201 -8.26 27.58 11.55
CA TRP A 201 -9.00 27.01 10.42
C TRP A 201 -8.19 25.88 9.80
N ALA A 202 -8.87 24.79 9.43
CA ALA A 202 -8.30 23.73 8.63
C ALA A 202 -8.28 24.15 7.17
N THR A 203 -7.21 23.84 6.45
CA THR A 203 -7.13 24.06 5.00
C THR A 203 -7.62 22.81 4.25
N PRO A 204 -7.93 22.92 2.94
CA PRO A 204 -8.25 21.75 2.13
C PRO A 204 -7.14 20.68 2.15
N MET A 205 -5.87 21.06 2.34
CA MET A 205 -4.75 20.12 2.51
C MET A 205 -4.93 19.19 3.71
N PHE A 206 -5.48 19.70 4.82
CA PHE A 206 -5.71 18.87 6.00
C PHE A 206 -6.83 17.87 5.77
N LEU A 207 -7.87 18.27 5.02
CA LEU A 207 -8.94 17.35 4.62
C LEU A 207 -8.41 16.24 3.73
N VAL A 208 -7.59 16.60 2.74
CA VAL A 208 -6.94 15.65 1.84
C VAL A 208 -6.08 14.66 2.63
N LEU A 209 -5.29 15.13 3.60
CA LEU A 209 -4.51 14.27 4.50
C LEU A 209 -5.41 13.29 5.27
N ILE A 210 -6.48 13.77 5.90
CA ILE A 210 -7.40 12.89 6.64
C ILE A 210 -8.05 11.85 5.72
N LEU A 211 -8.45 12.24 4.51
CA LEU A 211 -9.06 11.31 3.57
C LEU A 211 -8.07 10.25 3.11
N ILE A 212 -6.81 10.62 2.86
CA ILE A 212 -5.74 9.66 2.53
C ILE A 212 -5.50 8.68 3.69
N GLU A 213 -5.38 9.18 4.92
CA GLU A 213 -5.20 8.34 6.11
C GLU A 213 -6.39 7.41 6.35
N ALA A 214 -7.61 7.92 6.20
CA ALA A 214 -8.81 7.12 6.35
C ALA A 214 -8.94 6.07 5.24
N SER A 215 -8.57 6.40 4.01
CA SER A 215 -8.50 5.43 2.93
C SER A 215 -7.47 4.35 3.21
N ASP A 216 -6.24 4.69 3.62
CA ASP A 216 -5.24 3.68 3.99
C ASP A 216 -5.73 2.80 5.15
N LEU A 217 -6.41 3.37 6.15
CA LEU A 217 -7.02 2.60 7.23
C LEU A 217 -8.05 1.59 6.70
N VAL A 218 -8.92 2.00 5.76
CA VAL A 218 -9.89 1.10 5.13
C VAL A 218 -9.17 -0.03 4.39
N PHE A 219 -8.12 0.28 3.63
CA PHE A 219 -7.31 -0.73 2.94
C PHE A 219 -6.50 -1.63 3.88
N ALA A 220 -6.10 -1.11 5.05
CA ALA A 220 -5.47 -1.89 6.11
C ALA A 220 -6.42 -2.96 6.66
N VAL A 221 -7.74 -2.73 6.61
CA VAL A 221 -8.74 -3.74 7.01
C VAL A 221 -8.72 -4.95 6.08
N ASP A 222 -8.41 -4.81 4.79
CA ASP A 222 -8.25 -5.93 3.86
C ASP A 222 -6.84 -6.55 3.93
N SER A 223 -5.80 -5.71 3.92
CA SER A 223 -4.42 -6.18 3.84
C SER A 223 -3.93 -6.91 5.10
N ILE A 224 -4.36 -6.50 6.29
CA ILE A 224 -3.91 -7.13 7.55
C ILE A 224 -4.44 -8.56 7.72
N PRO A 225 -5.73 -8.85 7.49
CA PRO A 225 -6.22 -10.22 7.34
C PRO A 225 -5.42 -11.05 6.32
N ALA A 226 -5.10 -10.45 5.17
CA ALA A 226 -4.40 -11.16 4.09
C ALA A 226 -2.99 -11.59 4.47
N ILE A 227 -2.23 -10.73 5.17
CA ILE A 227 -0.89 -11.09 5.65
C ILE A 227 -0.96 -12.18 6.74
N PHE A 228 -1.98 -12.21 7.59
CA PHE A 228 -2.18 -13.30 8.56
C PHE A 228 -2.45 -14.67 7.91
N ALA A 229 -2.89 -14.71 6.65
CA ALA A 229 -2.98 -15.94 5.87
C ALA A 229 -1.61 -16.50 5.46
N VAL A 230 -0.57 -15.68 5.53
CA VAL A 230 0.81 -16.04 5.20
C VAL A 230 1.60 -16.32 6.46
N THR A 231 1.53 -15.42 7.45
CA THR A 231 2.30 -15.53 8.69
C THR A 231 1.62 -14.81 9.84
N THR A 232 1.76 -15.39 11.03
CA THR A 232 1.35 -14.76 12.29
C THR A 232 2.53 -14.17 13.06
N ASP A 233 3.72 -14.16 12.45
CA ASP A 233 4.92 -13.57 13.06
C ASP A 233 4.87 -12.04 13.00
N PRO A 234 4.72 -11.35 14.14
CA PRO A 234 4.54 -9.90 14.15
C PRO A 234 5.71 -9.14 13.52
N PHE A 235 6.93 -9.68 13.61
CA PHE A 235 8.10 -9.03 13.03
C PHE A 235 8.07 -9.11 11.50
N ILE A 236 7.67 -10.24 10.95
CA ILE A 236 7.54 -10.38 9.48
C ILE A 236 6.39 -9.52 8.98
N VAL A 237 5.22 -9.60 9.60
CA VAL A 237 4.04 -8.79 9.25
C VAL A 237 4.40 -7.30 9.24
N PHE A 238 5.07 -6.83 10.30
CA PHE A 238 5.46 -5.43 10.42
C PHE A 238 6.52 -5.03 9.38
N THR A 239 7.64 -5.77 9.30
CA THR A 239 8.74 -5.41 8.39
C THR A 239 8.31 -5.43 6.93
N SER A 240 7.57 -6.45 6.48
CA SER A 240 7.10 -6.54 5.09
C SER A 240 6.16 -5.39 4.73
N ASN A 241 5.29 -5.00 5.66
CA ASN A 241 4.36 -3.90 5.48
C ASN A 241 5.09 -2.55 5.38
N ILE A 242 6.06 -2.30 6.24
CA ILE A 242 6.85 -1.06 6.22
C ILE A 242 7.66 -0.95 4.92
N PHE A 243 8.30 -2.03 4.47
CA PHE A 243 9.00 -2.02 3.17
C PHE A 243 8.07 -1.71 1.99
N ALA A 244 6.84 -2.22 2.01
CA ALA A 244 5.85 -1.92 0.96
C ALA A 244 5.42 -0.44 0.96
N ILE A 245 5.23 0.17 2.14
CA ILE A 245 4.73 1.54 2.27
C ILE A 245 5.82 2.60 2.05
N MET A 246 7.07 2.34 2.43
CA MET A 246 8.14 3.33 2.24
C MET A 246 8.36 3.67 0.74
N GLY A 247 8.06 2.74 -0.17
CA GLY A 247 8.12 2.98 -1.61
C GLY A 247 6.94 3.77 -2.20
N LEU A 248 5.89 4.06 -1.42
CA LEU A 248 4.61 4.58 -1.90
C LEU A 248 4.74 5.92 -2.64
N ARG A 249 5.60 6.84 -2.15
CA ARG A 249 5.79 8.15 -2.79
C ARG A 249 6.35 8.00 -4.21
N ALA A 250 7.36 7.16 -4.38
CA ALA A 250 7.98 6.91 -5.68
C ALA A 250 7.00 6.21 -6.63
N MET A 251 6.27 5.23 -6.10
CA MET A 251 5.22 4.55 -6.85
C MET A 251 4.15 5.55 -7.29
N TYR A 252 3.73 6.49 -6.43
CA TYR A 252 2.68 7.47 -6.76
C TYR A 252 3.03 8.31 -7.96
N PHE A 253 4.23 8.86 -8.01
CA PHE A 253 4.65 9.63 -9.17
C PHE A 253 4.82 8.77 -10.43
N LEU A 254 5.16 7.48 -10.29
CA LEU A 254 5.19 6.55 -11.41
C LEU A 254 3.78 6.25 -11.95
N LEU A 255 2.81 6.05 -11.06
CA LEU A 255 1.48 5.58 -11.41
C LEU A 255 0.47 6.69 -11.70
N ALA A 256 0.62 7.89 -11.13
CA ALA A 256 -0.27 9.00 -11.42
C ALA A 256 -0.33 9.33 -12.93
N ASP A 257 0.81 9.24 -13.63
CA ASP A 257 0.90 9.44 -15.08
C ASP A 257 0.51 8.19 -15.89
N MET A 258 0.40 7.02 -15.24
CA MET A 258 0.07 5.75 -15.87
C MET A 258 -1.27 5.19 -15.42
N ALA A 259 -2.07 5.94 -14.65
CA ALA A 259 -3.27 5.43 -13.98
C ALA A 259 -4.26 4.82 -14.97
N GLU A 260 -4.47 5.49 -16.11
CA GLU A 260 -5.33 4.99 -17.19
C GLU A 260 -4.80 3.69 -17.85
N ARG A 261 -3.48 3.44 -17.77
CA ARG A 261 -2.84 2.25 -18.36
C ARG A 261 -2.97 1.00 -17.48
N PHE A 262 -3.36 1.15 -16.22
CA PHE A 262 -3.43 0.06 -15.23
C PHE A 262 -4.86 -0.34 -14.84
N HIS A 263 -5.86 -0.11 -15.71
CA HIS A 263 -7.27 -0.43 -15.48
C HIS A 263 -7.52 -1.89 -15.07
N LEU A 264 -6.73 -2.87 -15.55
CA LEU A 264 -6.91 -4.28 -15.21
C LEU A 264 -6.37 -4.67 -13.83
N LEU A 265 -5.68 -3.77 -13.13
CA LEU A 265 -5.05 -4.09 -11.86
C LEU A 265 -6.08 -4.35 -10.74
N LYS A 266 -7.22 -3.64 -10.76
CA LYS A 266 -8.35 -3.87 -9.84
C LYS A 266 -8.84 -5.33 -9.91
N TYR A 267 -8.93 -5.88 -11.12
CA TYR A 267 -9.28 -7.29 -11.31
C TYR A 267 -8.21 -8.23 -10.75
N GLY A 268 -6.93 -7.95 -11.00
CA GLY A 268 -5.83 -8.74 -10.43
C GLY A 268 -5.89 -8.78 -8.90
N LEU A 269 -6.03 -7.62 -8.28
CA LEU A 269 -6.09 -7.52 -6.84
C LEU A 269 -7.30 -8.24 -6.24
N SER A 270 -8.44 -8.18 -6.91
CA SER A 270 -9.66 -8.85 -6.45
C SER A 270 -9.53 -10.37 -6.47
N LEU A 271 -8.86 -10.93 -7.49
CA LEU A 271 -8.53 -12.34 -7.56
C LEU A 271 -7.54 -12.74 -6.47
N VAL A 272 -6.57 -11.88 -6.16
CA VAL A 272 -5.64 -12.08 -5.02
C VAL A 272 -6.42 -12.15 -3.70
N LEU A 273 -7.34 -11.22 -3.43
CA LEU A 273 -8.15 -11.23 -2.21
C LEU A 273 -9.04 -12.48 -2.10
N ILE A 274 -9.72 -12.87 -3.18
CA ILE A 274 -10.54 -14.09 -3.22
C ILE A 274 -9.68 -15.33 -2.97
N PHE A 275 -8.52 -15.41 -3.59
CA PHE A 275 -7.60 -16.53 -3.40
C PHE A 275 -7.08 -16.62 -1.96
N ILE A 276 -6.62 -15.50 -1.40
CA ILE A 276 -6.10 -15.46 -0.03
C ILE A 276 -7.22 -15.75 0.98
N GLY A 277 -8.39 -15.12 0.82
CA GLY A 277 -9.54 -15.37 1.68
C GLY A 277 -10.01 -16.82 1.60
N GLY A 278 -10.07 -17.39 0.39
CA GLY A 278 -10.37 -18.80 0.18
C GLY A 278 -9.35 -19.72 0.86
N LYS A 279 -8.05 -19.42 0.73
CA LYS A 279 -6.98 -20.13 1.45
C LYS A 279 -7.18 -20.11 2.97
N MET A 280 -7.52 -18.95 3.54
CA MET A 280 -7.77 -18.83 4.98
C MET A 280 -8.95 -19.70 5.43
N LEU A 281 -10.03 -19.72 4.64
CA LEU A 281 -11.21 -20.53 4.95
C LEU A 281 -10.89 -22.02 4.91
N ILE A 282 -10.10 -22.49 3.95
CA ILE A 282 -9.79 -23.92 3.79
C ILE A 282 -8.61 -24.43 4.63
N MET A 283 -7.90 -23.54 5.33
CA MET A 283 -6.69 -23.84 6.12
C MET A 283 -6.80 -25.09 7.02
N PRO A 284 -7.92 -25.35 7.74
CA PRO A 284 -8.02 -26.54 8.60
C PRO A 284 -7.99 -27.87 7.84
N TRP A 285 -8.44 -27.88 6.59
CA TRP A 285 -8.52 -29.09 5.77
C TRP A 285 -7.32 -29.23 4.83
N PHE A 286 -6.79 -28.11 4.34
CA PHE A 286 -5.70 -28.10 3.37
C PHE A 286 -4.72 -26.95 3.62
N HIS A 287 -3.47 -27.31 3.93
CA HIS A 287 -2.40 -26.34 4.14
C HIS A 287 -1.73 -26.04 2.79
N ILE A 288 -2.07 -24.90 2.17
CA ILE A 288 -1.38 -24.43 0.97
C ILE A 288 -0.01 -23.86 1.37
N PRO A 289 1.11 -24.45 0.89
CA PRO A 289 2.45 -23.93 1.16
C PRO A 289 2.60 -22.48 0.67
N VAL A 290 3.36 -21.68 1.43
CA VAL A 290 3.59 -20.24 1.13
C VAL A 290 4.16 -20.03 -0.28
N GLN A 291 4.99 -20.95 -0.77
CA GLN A 291 5.55 -20.92 -2.12
C GLN A 291 4.47 -20.89 -3.21
N TRP A 292 3.44 -21.73 -3.07
CA TRP A 292 2.32 -21.75 -4.01
C TRP A 292 1.50 -20.48 -3.91
N SER A 293 1.27 -19.97 -2.69
CA SER A 293 0.59 -18.69 -2.51
C SER A 293 1.35 -17.55 -3.19
N LEU A 294 2.66 -17.47 -2.97
CA LEU A 294 3.54 -16.48 -3.59
C LEU A 294 3.50 -16.57 -5.12
N SER A 295 3.61 -17.78 -5.68
CA SER A 295 3.56 -18.00 -7.12
C SER A 295 2.22 -17.60 -7.73
N VAL A 296 1.09 -17.95 -7.09
CA VAL A 296 -0.25 -17.59 -7.58
C VAL A 296 -0.44 -16.08 -7.52
N VAL A 297 -0.16 -15.45 -6.38
CA VAL A 297 -0.28 -14.00 -6.19
C VAL A 297 0.60 -13.27 -7.21
N GLY A 298 1.89 -13.62 -7.27
CA GLY A 298 2.83 -13.02 -8.22
C GLY A 298 2.42 -13.20 -9.68
N SER A 299 1.90 -14.37 -10.05
CA SER A 299 1.41 -14.62 -11.41
C SER A 299 0.20 -13.75 -11.73
N ILE A 300 -0.78 -13.64 -10.83
CA ILE A 300 -1.97 -12.80 -11.03
C ILE A 300 -1.56 -11.35 -11.23
N ILE A 301 -0.71 -10.81 -10.36
CA ILE A 301 -0.25 -9.42 -10.44
C ILE A 301 0.54 -9.19 -11.74
N LEU A 302 1.47 -10.09 -12.08
CA LEU A 302 2.27 -9.98 -13.29
C LEU A 302 1.40 -10.02 -14.54
N ILE A 303 0.46 -10.96 -14.62
CA ILE A 303 -0.48 -11.08 -15.74
C ILE A 303 -1.33 -9.81 -15.84
N SER A 304 -1.87 -9.30 -14.74
CA SER A 304 -2.66 -8.07 -14.73
C SER A 304 -1.85 -6.86 -15.21
N ILE A 305 -0.61 -6.71 -14.76
CA ILE A 305 0.30 -5.64 -15.21
C ILE A 305 0.57 -5.76 -16.71
N VAL A 306 1.00 -6.95 -17.18
CA VAL A 306 1.37 -7.17 -18.58
C VAL A 306 0.15 -7.02 -19.51
N ALA A 307 -1.01 -7.56 -19.13
CA ALA A 307 -2.25 -7.42 -19.87
C ALA A 307 -2.66 -5.95 -19.97
N SER A 308 -2.59 -5.20 -18.85
CA SER A 308 -2.98 -3.79 -18.83
C SER A 308 -2.09 -2.93 -19.73
N LEU A 309 -0.77 -3.16 -19.71
CA LEU A 309 0.20 -2.46 -20.56
C LEU A 309 0.02 -2.79 -22.05
N THR A 310 -0.21 -4.06 -22.39
CA THR A 310 -0.35 -4.50 -23.79
C THR A 310 -1.67 -4.03 -24.42
N LEU A 311 -2.78 -4.09 -23.68
CA LEU A 311 -4.08 -3.63 -24.15
C LEU A 311 -4.14 -2.10 -24.24
N SER A 312 -3.55 -1.38 -23.28
CA SER A 312 -3.44 0.08 -23.34
C SER A 312 -2.61 0.53 -24.56
N ARG A 313 -1.50 -0.16 -24.86
CA ARG A 313 -0.68 0.13 -26.06
C ARG A 313 -1.45 -0.10 -27.36
N LYS A 314 -2.28 -1.15 -27.43
CA LYS A 314 -3.13 -1.43 -28.60
C LYS A 314 -4.21 -0.36 -28.79
N ALA A 315 -4.84 0.10 -27.71
CA ALA A 315 -5.84 1.16 -27.77
C ALA A 315 -5.26 2.50 -28.26
N VAL A 316 -4.03 2.83 -27.84
CA VAL A 316 -3.31 4.03 -28.34
C VAL A 316 -2.90 3.85 -29.80
N ALA A 317 -2.38 2.69 -30.20
CA ALA A 317 -1.99 2.41 -31.57
C ALA A 317 -3.19 2.42 -32.55
N ALA A 318 -4.36 1.95 -32.12
CA ALA A 318 -5.59 1.97 -32.93
C ALA A 318 -6.21 3.37 -33.09
N ARG A 319 -5.82 4.34 -32.25
CA ARG A 319 -6.27 5.74 -32.31
C ARG A 319 -5.27 6.67 -33.03
N ALA A 320 -4.11 6.16 -33.43
CA ALA A 320 -3.19 6.93 -34.27
C ALA A 320 -3.85 7.11 -35.66
N PRO A 321 -4.00 8.34 -36.17
CA PRO A 321 -4.52 8.54 -37.50
C PRO A 321 -3.61 7.79 -38.47
N ALA A 322 -4.21 6.97 -39.35
CA ALA A 322 -3.50 6.40 -40.49
C ALA A 322 -2.85 7.59 -41.21
N GLY A 323 -1.52 7.65 -41.16
CA GLY A 323 -0.77 8.70 -41.82
C GLY A 323 -1.17 8.74 -43.29
N GLU A 324 -1.48 9.94 -43.74
CA GLU A 324 -1.55 10.30 -45.15
C GLU A 324 -0.29 9.78 -45.84
N GLU A 325 -0.42 8.71 -46.61
CA GLU A 325 0.55 8.36 -47.65
C GLU A 325 0.34 9.39 -48.77
N GLY A 326 1.19 10.41 -48.75
CA GLY A 326 1.45 11.31 -49.88
C GLY A 326 2.63 10.80 -50.72
#